data_AF-A0A7W0SL45-F1
#
_entry.id   AF-A0A7W0SL45-F1
#
_cell.length_a   1.000
_cell.length_b   1.000
_cell.length_c   1.000
_cell.angle_alpha   90.00
_cell.angle_beta   90.00
_cell.angle_gamma   90.00
#
_symmetry.space_group_name_H-M   'P 1'
#
loop_
_entity.id
_entity.type
_entity.pdbx_description
1 polymer ?
#
loop_
_entity_poly.entity_id
_entity_poly.type
_entity_poly.pdbx_seq_one_letter_code
_entity_poly.pdbx_strand_id
1 'polypeptide(L)'
;MWKSKSKDDLMIEVWEKLDCESVGTTEIQAIETVVADVFGTAAVDSPMVIARLLADEGAELRHSEVMTLYVERASDRPYDAALLNILNTADLGATLSSIRRMENLRRKFAGDGDREGSRLLRRLAVDEKEKKLANAGKERSDPRSRAEAREIAEWLTLWLQSPEVFETWVTLRRRSQDFISQFGEIRE
;
A
#
# COMPACT_ATOMS: atom_id res chain seq x y z
N MET A 1 13.29 20.09 27.06
CA MET A 1 12.57 20.70 25.92
C MET A 1 13.30 20.29 24.66
N TRP A 2 12.62 19.63 23.74
CA TRP A 2 13.18 19.17 22.47
C TRP A 2 13.50 20.37 21.57
N LYS A 3 14.60 20.31 20.81
CA LYS A 3 15.07 21.41 19.96
C LYS A 3 14.67 21.23 18.50
N SER A 4 14.43 20.00 18.09
CA SER A 4 14.07 19.63 16.72
C SER A 4 12.76 20.26 16.26
N LYS A 5 12.78 20.80 15.04
CA LYS A 5 11.62 21.45 14.40
C LYS A 5 10.87 20.52 13.45
N SER A 6 11.53 19.48 12.95
CA SER A 6 10.92 18.44 12.13
C SER A 6 10.75 17.17 12.95
N LYS A 7 9.86 16.29 12.49
CA LYS A 7 9.61 15.00 13.11
C LYS A 7 10.84 14.10 13.03
N ASP A 8 11.51 14.07 11.88
CA ASP A 8 12.66 13.19 11.65
C ASP A 8 13.84 13.60 12.52
N ASP A 9 14.12 14.90 12.61
CA ASP A 9 15.13 15.43 13.53
C ASP A 9 14.76 15.16 15.00
N LEU A 10 13.46 15.10 15.34
CA LEU A 10 13.04 14.76 16.70
C LEU A 10 13.27 13.28 16.99
N MET A 11 13.01 12.38 16.03
CA MET A 11 13.27 10.96 16.20
C MET A 11 14.76 10.70 16.47
N ILE A 12 15.64 11.38 15.73
CA ILE A 12 17.09 11.32 15.92
C ILE A 12 17.49 11.93 17.27
N GLU A 13 17.00 13.14 17.63
CA GLU A 13 17.31 13.78 18.92
C GLU A 13 16.89 12.91 20.12
N VAL A 14 15.76 12.20 20.01
CA VAL A 14 15.30 11.28 21.06
C VAL A 14 16.23 10.08 21.15
N TRP A 15 16.59 9.48 20.03
CA TRP A 15 17.53 8.36 19.98
C TRP A 15 18.89 8.72 20.59
N GLU A 16 19.47 9.88 20.21
CA GLU A 16 20.72 10.37 20.77
C GLU A 16 20.65 10.54 22.30
N LYS A 17 19.50 10.99 22.83
CA LYS A 17 19.31 11.12 24.29
C LYS A 17 19.04 9.81 25.02
N LEU A 18 18.57 8.79 24.32
CA LEU A 18 18.46 7.44 24.87
C LEU A 18 19.86 6.81 25.06
N ASP A 19 20.90 7.39 24.44
CA ASP A 19 22.30 6.99 24.59
C ASP A 19 22.50 5.50 24.32
N CYS A 20 21.94 5.03 23.20
CA CYS A 20 21.94 3.62 22.82
C CYS A 20 22.42 3.43 21.38
N GLU A 21 23.40 2.56 21.18
CA GLU A 21 23.90 2.21 19.84
C GLU A 21 22.96 1.22 19.13
N SER A 22 22.21 0.43 19.90
CA SER A 22 21.31 -0.61 19.39
C SER A 22 19.84 -0.25 19.62
N VAL A 23 19.04 -0.37 18.56
CA VAL A 23 17.62 0.00 18.54
C VAL A 23 16.73 -1.23 18.31
N GLY A 24 15.75 -1.43 19.19
CA GLY A 24 14.74 -2.48 19.11
C GLY A 24 13.38 -1.99 19.58
N THR A 25 12.61 -2.84 20.25
CA THR A 25 11.21 -2.53 20.57
C THR A 25 11.06 -1.33 21.51
N THR A 26 11.84 -1.31 22.59
CA THR A 26 11.74 -0.31 23.65
C THR A 26 12.10 1.09 23.15
N GLU A 27 13.18 1.21 22.37
CA GLU A 27 13.67 2.48 21.88
C GLU A 27 12.69 3.07 20.84
N ILE A 28 12.17 2.24 19.94
CA ILE A 28 11.15 2.67 18.99
C ILE A 28 9.91 3.19 19.74
N GLN A 29 9.44 2.49 20.77
CA GLN A 29 8.29 2.93 21.57
C GLN A 29 8.53 4.25 22.30
N ALA A 30 9.74 4.46 22.82
CA ALA A 30 10.11 5.71 23.47
C ALA A 30 10.10 6.89 22.47
N ILE A 31 10.63 6.67 21.26
CA ILE A 31 10.63 7.65 20.17
C ILE A 31 9.18 7.97 19.75
N GLU A 32 8.35 6.94 19.53
CA GLU A 32 6.94 7.11 19.18
C GLU A 32 6.19 7.95 20.22
N THR A 33 6.43 7.69 21.51
CA THR A 33 5.79 8.43 22.61
C THR A 33 6.15 9.91 22.55
N VAL A 34 7.43 10.23 22.37
CA VAL A 34 7.88 11.62 22.28
C VAL A 34 7.35 12.31 21.03
N VAL A 35 7.35 11.62 19.88
CA VAL A 35 6.77 12.17 18.64
C VAL A 35 5.28 12.43 18.80
N ALA A 36 4.54 11.51 19.43
CA ALA A 36 3.13 11.69 19.72
C ALA A 36 2.87 12.90 20.62
N ASP A 37 3.71 13.11 21.65
CA ASP A 37 3.58 14.22 22.58
C ASP A 37 3.86 15.59 21.93
N VAL A 38 4.80 15.64 20.97
CA VAL A 38 5.20 16.91 20.33
C VAL A 38 4.38 17.23 19.09
N PHE A 39 4.11 16.23 18.25
CA PHE A 39 3.48 16.40 16.93
C PHE A 39 2.10 15.75 16.79
N GLY A 40 1.64 15.03 17.82
CA GLY A 40 0.37 14.31 17.82
C GLY A 40 0.49 12.86 17.34
N THR A 41 -0.45 12.01 17.77
CA THR A 41 -0.47 10.58 17.46
C THR A 41 -0.51 10.27 15.96
N ALA A 42 -1.16 11.11 15.16
CA ALA A 42 -1.22 10.97 13.70
C ALA A 42 0.11 11.22 12.98
N ALA A 43 1.08 11.84 13.66
CA ALA A 43 2.42 12.09 13.10
C ALA A 43 3.37 10.89 13.29
N VAL A 44 3.04 9.96 14.19
CA VAL A 44 3.89 8.80 14.52
C VAL A 44 3.99 7.86 13.32
N ASP A 45 5.23 7.59 12.88
CA ASP A 45 5.47 6.67 11.79
C ASP A 45 5.42 5.20 12.24
N SER A 46 5.30 4.30 11.26
CA SER A 46 5.42 2.86 11.49
C SER A 46 6.81 2.49 12.04
N PRO A 47 6.92 1.47 12.92
CA PRO A 47 8.21 1.00 13.47
C PRO A 47 9.32 0.80 12.42
N MET A 48 8.97 0.28 11.24
CA MET A 48 9.91 0.08 10.12
C MET A 48 10.48 1.38 9.53
N VAL A 49 9.69 2.45 9.51
CA VAL A 49 10.14 3.76 9.00
C VAL A 49 11.09 4.40 10.01
N ILE A 50 10.72 4.36 11.29
CA ILE A 50 11.57 4.84 12.39
C ILE A 50 12.90 4.08 12.41
N ALA A 51 12.85 2.74 12.38
CA ALA A 51 14.04 1.91 12.39
C ALA A 51 14.94 2.16 11.18
N ARG A 52 14.36 2.35 9.99
CA ARG A 52 15.14 2.69 8.79
C ARG A 52 15.85 4.03 8.94
N LEU A 53 15.14 5.06 9.39
CA LEU A 53 15.74 6.38 9.60
C LEU A 53 16.94 6.29 10.54
N LEU A 54 16.78 5.61 11.68
CA LEU A 54 17.85 5.48 12.66
C LEU A 54 19.03 4.65 12.12
N ALA A 55 18.76 3.60 11.33
CA ALA A 55 19.82 2.83 10.68
C ALA A 55 20.59 3.64 9.63
N ASP A 56 19.89 4.51 8.88
CA ASP A 56 20.52 5.42 7.92
C ASP A 56 21.45 6.43 8.65
N GLU A 57 21.14 6.77 9.91
CA GLU A 57 21.97 7.60 10.82
C GLU A 57 23.00 6.79 11.64
N GLY A 58 23.07 5.46 11.44
CA GLY A 58 24.11 4.60 12.00
C GLY A 58 23.72 3.73 13.20
N ALA A 59 22.44 3.69 13.59
CA ALA A 59 21.97 2.80 14.66
C ALA A 59 22.00 1.31 14.25
N GLU A 60 22.43 0.43 15.17
CA GLU A 60 22.37 -1.02 14.96
C GLU A 60 20.98 -1.57 15.28
N LEU A 61 20.31 -2.18 14.32
CA LEU A 61 18.95 -2.67 14.50
C LEU A 61 18.92 -4.08 15.11
N ARG A 62 18.16 -4.24 16.19
CA ARG A 62 17.68 -5.56 16.65
C ARG A 62 16.54 -6.02 15.75
N HIS A 63 16.90 -6.46 14.54
CA HIS A 63 15.96 -6.76 13.46
C HIS A 63 14.82 -7.70 13.87
N SER A 64 15.09 -8.69 14.74
CA SER A 64 14.05 -9.60 15.25
C SER A 64 13.00 -8.86 16.07
N GLU A 65 13.41 -8.01 17.01
CA GLU A 65 12.51 -7.20 17.85
C GLU A 65 11.73 -6.19 17.02
N VAL A 66 12.40 -5.50 16.09
CA VAL A 66 11.75 -4.53 15.20
C VAL A 66 10.72 -5.22 14.30
N MET A 67 11.05 -6.40 13.77
CA MET A 67 10.13 -7.19 12.95
C MET A 67 8.96 -7.73 13.77
N THR A 68 9.21 -8.26 14.98
CA THR A 68 8.13 -8.72 15.88
C THR A 68 7.21 -7.56 16.23
N LEU A 69 7.75 -6.40 16.65
CA LEU A 69 6.95 -5.21 16.95
C LEU A 69 6.12 -4.76 15.75
N TYR A 70 6.71 -4.78 14.55
CA TYR A 70 5.99 -4.47 13.32
C TYR A 70 4.90 -5.49 13.03
N VAL A 71 5.15 -6.79 13.18
CA VAL A 71 4.17 -7.86 12.92
C VAL A 71 3.04 -7.84 13.94
N GLU A 72 3.33 -7.70 15.23
CA GLU A 72 2.32 -7.59 16.28
C GLU A 72 1.39 -6.41 16.02
N ARG A 73 1.94 -5.26 15.62
CA ARG A 73 1.17 -4.04 15.32
C ARG A 73 0.62 -3.97 13.91
N ALA A 74 1.17 -4.75 12.98
CA ALA A 74 0.61 -4.94 11.65
C ALA A 74 -0.62 -5.83 11.72
N SER A 75 -0.57 -6.88 12.55
CA SER A 75 -1.70 -7.77 12.84
C SER A 75 -2.87 -7.04 13.50
N ASP A 76 -2.60 -5.90 14.14
CA ASP A 76 -3.59 -5.02 14.76
C ASP A 76 -4.03 -3.85 13.85
N ARG A 77 -3.67 -3.86 12.55
CA ARG A 77 -4.08 -2.77 11.64
C ARG A 77 -5.56 -2.90 11.29
N PRO A 78 -6.37 -1.85 11.51
CA PRO A 78 -7.80 -1.84 11.17
C PRO A 78 -8.09 -2.05 9.66
N TYR A 79 -7.05 -2.05 8.84
CA TYR A 79 -7.13 -2.21 7.38
C TYR A 79 -6.85 -3.63 6.91
N ASP A 80 -6.20 -4.48 7.70
CA ASP A 80 -5.80 -5.82 7.23
C ASP A 80 -7.02 -6.64 6.85
N ALA A 81 -8.07 -6.65 7.68
CA ALA A 81 -9.34 -7.30 7.35
C ALA A 81 -10.03 -6.69 6.11
N ALA A 82 -9.92 -5.38 5.90
CA ALA A 82 -10.57 -4.69 4.79
C ALA A 82 -9.81 -4.84 3.46
N LEU A 83 -8.49 -4.99 3.51
CA LEU A 83 -7.61 -5.13 2.36
C LEU A 83 -7.33 -6.60 2.02
N LEU A 84 -7.50 -7.51 2.99
CA LEU A 84 -7.37 -8.95 2.76
C LEU A 84 -8.37 -9.38 1.68
N ASN A 85 -7.85 -9.97 0.60
CA ASN A 85 -8.63 -10.47 -0.54
C ASN A 85 -9.49 -9.41 -1.26
N ILE A 86 -9.26 -8.11 -1.04
CA ILE A 86 -10.03 -7.08 -1.76
C ILE A 86 -9.77 -7.13 -3.27
N LEU A 87 -8.54 -7.50 -3.63
CA LEU A 87 -8.05 -7.58 -4.99
C LEU A 87 -7.82 -9.03 -5.41
N ASN A 88 -8.70 -9.52 -6.29
CA ASN A 88 -8.56 -10.79 -6.98
C ASN A 88 -8.41 -10.52 -8.48
N THR A 89 -7.27 -10.91 -9.03
CA THR A 89 -6.93 -10.70 -10.44
C THR A 89 -6.77 -12.00 -11.23
N ALA A 90 -7.42 -13.08 -10.78
CA ALA A 90 -7.35 -14.37 -11.46
C ALA A 90 -7.82 -14.31 -12.92
N ASP A 91 -8.87 -13.52 -13.18
CA ASP A 91 -9.44 -13.28 -14.49
C ASP A 91 -10.02 -11.85 -14.59
N LEU A 92 -10.47 -11.46 -15.79
CA LEU A 92 -11.03 -10.14 -16.05
C LEU A 92 -12.32 -9.86 -15.26
N GLY A 93 -13.20 -10.84 -15.09
CA GLY A 93 -14.43 -10.68 -14.33
C GLY A 93 -14.15 -10.41 -12.85
N ALA A 94 -13.35 -11.27 -12.24
CA ALA A 94 -12.92 -11.14 -10.85
C ALA A 94 -12.16 -9.82 -10.60
N THR A 95 -11.33 -9.40 -11.56
CA THR A 95 -10.62 -8.11 -11.51
C THR A 95 -11.59 -6.95 -11.49
N LEU A 96 -12.58 -6.92 -12.39
CA LEU A 96 -13.55 -5.83 -12.47
C LEU A 96 -14.33 -5.69 -11.16
N SER A 97 -14.84 -6.82 -10.64
CA SER A 97 -15.53 -6.88 -9.36
C SER A 97 -14.63 -6.41 -8.20
N SER A 98 -13.33 -6.72 -8.26
CA SER A 98 -12.35 -6.25 -7.28
C SER A 98 -12.10 -4.75 -7.35
N ILE A 99 -11.91 -4.18 -8.54
CA ILE A 99 -11.69 -2.74 -8.71
C ILE A 99 -12.88 -1.94 -8.18
N ARG A 100 -14.11 -2.44 -8.37
CA ARG A 100 -15.33 -1.85 -7.79
C ARG A 100 -15.35 -1.88 -6.27
N ARG A 101 -14.96 -3.00 -5.65
CA ARG A 101 -14.81 -3.09 -4.19
C ARG A 101 -13.76 -2.10 -3.68
N MET A 102 -12.63 -2.01 -4.38
CA MET A 102 -11.59 -1.04 -4.07
C MET A 102 -12.10 0.40 -4.19
N GLU A 103 -12.88 0.74 -5.22
CA GLU A 103 -13.46 2.07 -5.36
C GLU A 103 -14.39 2.43 -4.20
N ASN A 104 -15.23 1.50 -3.76
CA ASN A 104 -16.08 1.70 -2.58
C ASN A 104 -15.25 1.95 -1.33
N LEU A 105 -14.18 1.17 -1.13
CA LEU A 105 -13.29 1.35 0.01
C LEU A 105 -12.51 2.68 -0.07
N ARG A 106 -12.05 3.07 -1.26
CA ARG A 106 -11.40 4.36 -1.51
C ARG A 106 -12.31 5.53 -1.13
N ARG A 107 -13.58 5.48 -1.52
CA ARG A 107 -14.58 6.50 -1.16
C ARG A 107 -14.81 6.55 0.34
N LYS A 108 -14.87 5.40 1.01
CA LYS A 108 -14.97 5.32 2.47
C LYS A 108 -13.79 6.00 3.14
N PHE A 109 -12.56 5.62 2.80
CA PHE A 109 -11.35 6.25 3.35
C PHE A 109 -11.30 7.75 3.07
N ALA A 110 -11.69 8.19 1.87
CA ALA A 110 -11.75 9.61 1.55
C ALA A 110 -12.81 10.36 2.39
N GLY A 111 -13.98 9.76 2.61
CA GLY A 111 -15.05 10.32 3.44
C GLY A 111 -14.68 10.40 4.92
N ASP A 112 -13.95 9.41 5.42
CA ASP A 112 -13.48 9.32 6.80
C ASP A 112 -12.20 10.17 7.04
N GLY A 113 -11.62 10.78 5.99
CA GLY A 113 -10.35 11.51 6.07
C GLY A 113 -9.13 10.62 6.32
N ASP A 114 -9.29 9.30 6.12
CA ASP A 114 -8.28 8.29 6.37
C ASP A 114 -7.23 8.24 5.24
N ARG A 115 -6.14 8.97 5.50
CA ARG A 115 -5.00 9.06 4.59
C ARG A 115 -4.21 7.76 4.51
N GLU A 116 -4.14 7.00 5.60
CA GLU A 116 -3.33 5.78 5.65
C GLU A 116 -4.03 4.63 4.92
N GLY A 117 -5.33 4.42 5.16
CA GLY A 117 -6.12 3.45 4.38
C GLY A 117 -6.09 3.76 2.89
N SER A 118 -6.19 5.04 2.52
CA SER A 118 -6.05 5.50 1.13
C SER A 118 -4.68 5.18 0.53
N ARG A 119 -3.60 5.39 1.31
CA ARG A 119 -2.23 5.10 0.90
C ARG A 119 -1.99 3.61 0.70
N LEU A 120 -2.46 2.78 1.63
CA LEU A 120 -2.32 1.32 1.59
C LEU A 120 -3.10 0.72 0.42
N LEU A 121 -4.34 1.15 0.21
CA LEU A 121 -5.16 0.72 -0.93
C LEU A 121 -4.50 1.08 -2.27
N ARG A 122 -3.95 2.29 -2.38
CA ARG A 122 -3.22 2.72 -3.59
C ARG A 122 -1.98 1.87 -3.81
N ARG A 123 -1.22 1.57 -2.75
CA ARG A 123 -0.02 0.72 -2.84
C ARG A 123 -0.38 -0.69 -3.33
N LEU A 124 -1.42 -1.30 -2.77
CA LEU A 124 -1.90 -2.62 -3.20
C LEU A 124 -2.21 -2.66 -4.70
N ALA A 125 -2.90 -1.64 -5.21
CA ALA A 125 -3.22 -1.53 -6.63
C ALA A 125 -1.99 -1.33 -7.52
N VAL A 126 -1.00 -0.55 -7.06
CA VAL A 126 0.29 -0.36 -7.76
C VAL A 126 1.06 -1.67 -7.83
N ASP A 127 1.22 -2.35 -6.70
CA ASP A 127 1.95 -3.62 -6.61
C ASP A 127 1.33 -4.68 -7.53
N GLU A 128 -0.01 -4.75 -7.59
CA GLU A 128 -0.71 -5.69 -8.45
C GLU A 128 -0.58 -5.32 -9.94
N LYS A 129 -0.65 -4.04 -10.28
CA LYS A 129 -0.40 -3.55 -11.66
C LYS A 129 1.00 -3.97 -12.12
N GLU A 130 2.02 -3.77 -11.29
CA GLU A 130 3.40 -4.13 -11.62
C GLU A 130 3.57 -5.64 -11.82
N LYS A 131 2.96 -6.46 -10.96
CA LYS A 131 2.93 -7.92 -11.15
C LYS A 131 2.29 -8.32 -12.48
N LYS A 132 1.20 -7.67 -12.88
CA LYS A 132 0.51 -7.97 -14.15
C LYS A 132 1.33 -7.56 -15.37
N LEU A 133 1.97 -6.39 -15.33
CA LEU A 133 2.92 -5.99 -16.38
C LEU A 133 4.09 -6.97 -16.50
N ALA A 134 4.66 -7.40 -15.36
CA ALA A 134 5.72 -8.40 -15.35
C ALA A 134 5.25 -9.74 -15.95
N ASN A 135 4.03 -10.19 -15.64
CA ASN A 135 3.47 -11.41 -16.21
C ASN A 135 3.18 -11.30 -17.71
N ALA A 136 2.72 -10.14 -18.18
CA ALA A 136 2.53 -9.87 -19.60
C ALA A 136 3.84 -9.91 -20.42
N GLY A 137 4.98 -9.61 -19.78
CA GLY A 137 6.32 -9.67 -20.38
C GLY A 137 6.93 -11.07 -20.44
N LYS A 138 6.40 -12.05 -19.69
CA LYS A 138 6.96 -13.41 -19.67
C LYS A 138 6.61 -14.19 -20.94
N GLU A 139 7.58 -14.38 -21.83
CA GLU A 139 7.43 -15.11 -23.10
C GLU A 139 6.92 -16.55 -22.95
N ARG A 140 7.19 -17.20 -21.81
CA ARG A 140 6.74 -18.58 -21.53
C ARG A 140 5.25 -18.70 -21.25
N SER A 141 4.52 -17.59 -21.15
CA SER A 141 3.09 -17.59 -20.83
C SER A 141 2.25 -17.64 -22.10
N ASP A 142 1.11 -18.32 -22.02
CA ASP A 142 0.12 -18.40 -23.10
C ASP A 142 -0.27 -16.98 -23.61
N PRO A 143 -0.38 -16.76 -24.95
CA PRO A 143 -0.71 -15.45 -25.51
C PRO A 143 -1.97 -14.81 -24.94
N ARG A 144 -3.02 -15.60 -24.64
CA ARG A 144 -4.25 -15.08 -24.05
C ARG A 144 -4.02 -14.63 -22.61
N SER A 145 -3.29 -15.42 -21.83
CA SER A 145 -2.92 -15.05 -20.45
C SER A 145 -2.10 -13.74 -20.40
N ARG A 146 -1.22 -13.52 -21.39
CA ARG A 146 -0.47 -12.25 -21.51
C ARG A 146 -1.38 -11.08 -21.88
N ALA A 147 -2.33 -11.29 -22.79
CA ALA A 147 -3.30 -10.26 -23.17
C ALA A 147 -4.18 -9.87 -21.96
N GLU A 148 -4.69 -10.86 -21.22
CA GLU A 148 -5.48 -10.62 -20.00
C GLU A 148 -4.66 -9.86 -18.95
N ALA A 149 -3.40 -10.23 -18.74
CA ALA A 149 -2.53 -9.51 -17.81
C ALA A 149 -2.29 -8.04 -18.23
N ARG A 150 -2.17 -7.74 -19.53
CA ARG A 150 -2.06 -6.35 -20.03
C ARG A 150 -3.35 -5.57 -19.79
N GLU A 151 -4.48 -6.16 -20.11
CA GLU A 151 -5.79 -5.53 -19.95
C GLU A 151 -6.06 -5.22 -18.47
N ILE A 152 -5.75 -6.15 -17.56
CA ILE A 152 -5.85 -5.92 -16.10
C ILE A 152 -4.93 -4.77 -15.67
N ALA A 153 -3.70 -4.71 -16.19
CA ALA A 153 -2.77 -3.63 -15.86
C ALA A 153 -3.27 -2.27 -16.37
N GLU A 154 -3.91 -2.22 -17.54
CA GLU A 154 -4.54 -1.02 -18.08
C GLU A 154 -5.71 -0.56 -17.19
N TRP A 155 -6.56 -1.49 -16.76
CA TRP A 155 -7.68 -1.18 -15.86
C TRP A 155 -7.21 -0.60 -14.53
N LEU A 156 -6.21 -1.23 -13.92
CA LEU A 156 -5.60 -0.72 -12.69
C LEU A 156 -4.92 0.64 -12.91
N THR A 157 -4.29 0.86 -14.05
CA THR A 157 -3.68 2.14 -14.41
C THR A 157 -4.74 3.25 -14.48
N LEU A 158 -5.83 2.99 -15.19
CA LEU A 158 -6.89 3.98 -15.36
C LEU A 158 -7.59 4.28 -14.03
N TRP A 159 -7.87 3.25 -13.22
CA TRP A 159 -8.44 3.45 -11.88
C TRP A 159 -7.49 4.22 -10.95
N LEU A 160 -6.18 3.96 -11.00
CA LEU A 160 -5.17 4.69 -10.21
C LEU A 160 -5.03 6.17 -10.61
N GLN A 161 -5.26 6.50 -11.88
CA GLN A 161 -5.10 7.85 -12.43
C GLN A 161 -6.39 8.66 -12.35
N SER A 162 -7.54 8.04 -12.61
CA SER A 162 -8.84 8.69 -12.77
C SER A 162 -9.98 7.74 -12.36
N PRO A 163 -10.09 7.39 -11.06
CA PRO A 163 -11.04 6.40 -10.56
C PRO A 163 -12.50 6.75 -10.88
N GLU A 164 -12.84 8.04 -10.97
CA GLU A 164 -14.17 8.53 -11.32
C GLU A 164 -14.59 8.24 -12.77
N VAL A 165 -13.62 8.09 -13.68
CA VAL A 165 -13.89 7.82 -15.11
C VAL A 165 -13.91 6.32 -15.41
N PHE A 166 -13.32 5.51 -14.53
CA PHE A 166 -13.10 4.08 -14.74
C PHE A 166 -14.37 3.31 -15.16
N GLU A 167 -15.49 3.50 -14.46
CA GLU A 167 -16.74 2.76 -14.75
C GLU A 167 -17.29 3.04 -16.15
N THR A 168 -17.27 4.31 -16.55
CA THR A 168 -17.71 4.71 -17.90
C THR A 168 -16.77 4.13 -18.94
N TRP A 169 -15.46 4.23 -18.71
CA TRP A 169 -14.46 3.72 -19.63
C TRP A 169 -14.54 2.19 -19.79
N VAL A 170 -14.63 1.42 -18.69
CA VAL A 170 -14.62 -0.05 -18.77
C VAL A 170 -15.90 -0.58 -19.43
N THR A 171 -17.01 0.13 -19.26
CA THR A 171 -18.27 -0.17 -19.97
C THR A 171 -18.11 -0.02 -21.48
N LEU A 172 -17.43 1.04 -21.94
CA LEU A 172 -17.14 1.25 -23.36
C LEU A 172 -16.09 0.26 -23.88
N ARG A 173 -15.02 0.02 -23.11
CA ARG A 173 -13.94 -0.92 -23.45
C ARG A 173 -14.46 -2.32 -23.70
N ARG A 174 -15.34 -2.84 -22.84
CA ARG A 174 -15.95 -4.18 -22.99
C ARG A 174 -16.85 -4.33 -24.21
N ARG A 175 -17.37 -3.23 -24.76
CA ARG A 175 -18.18 -3.21 -25.98
C ARG A 175 -17.35 -3.02 -27.24
N SER A 176 -16.06 -2.74 -27.11
CA SER A 176 -15.21 -2.54 -28.28
C SER A 176 -14.98 -3.86 -29.01
N GLN A 177 -14.93 -3.79 -30.34
CA GLN A 177 -14.74 -4.97 -31.17
C GLN A 177 -13.42 -5.68 -30.87
N ASP A 178 -12.36 -4.92 -30.58
CA ASP A 178 -11.07 -5.46 -30.16
C ASP A 178 -11.19 -6.27 -28.86
N PHE A 179 -11.88 -5.75 -27.85
CA PHE A 179 -12.07 -6.46 -26.58
C PHE A 179 -12.84 -7.77 -26.78
N ILE A 180 -13.95 -7.70 -27.50
CA ILE A 180 -14.81 -8.87 -27.78
C ILE A 180 -14.03 -9.92 -28.58
N SER A 181 -13.20 -9.51 -29.52
CA SER A 181 -12.39 -10.43 -30.33
C SER A 181 -11.30 -11.12 -29.52
N GLN A 182 -10.70 -10.42 -28.54
CA GLN A 182 -9.60 -10.95 -27.73
C GLN A 182 -10.09 -11.77 -26.52
N PHE A 183 -11.16 -11.33 -25.85
CA PHE A 183 -11.57 -11.85 -24.56
C PHE A 183 -13.00 -12.42 -24.54
N GLY A 184 -13.83 -12.05 -25.52
CA GLY A 184 -15.25 -12.38 -25.54
C GLY A 184 -16.05 -11.61 -24.50
N GLU A 185 -17.23 -12.13 -24.16
CA GLU A 185 -18.04 -11.59 -23.06
C GLU A 185 -17.51 -12.08 -21.72
N ILE A 186 -17.19 -11.13 -20.84
CA ILE A 186 -16.80 -11.41 -19.45
C ILE A 186 -18.03 -11.33 -18.53
N ARG A 187 -18.13 -12.29 -17.62
CA ARG A 187 -19.11 -12.32 -16.53
C ARG A 187 -18.46 -11.83 -15.24
N GLU A 188 -19.19 -11.03 -14.47
CA GLU A 188 -18.74 -10.45 -13.20
C GLU A 188 -19.11 -11.30 -11.99
#